data_AF-A0A520C3B0-F1
#
_entry.id   AF-A0A520C3B0-F1
#
_cell.length_a   1.000
_cell.length_b   1.000
_cell.length_c   1.000
_cell.angle_alpha   90.00
_cell.angle_beta   90.00
_cell.angle_gamma   90.00
#
_symmetry.space_group_name_H-M   'P 1'
#
loop_
_entity.id
_entity.type
_entity.pdbx_description
1 polymer ?
#
loop_
_entity_poly.entity_id
_entity_poly.type
_entity_poly.pdbx_seq_one_letter_code
_entity_poly.pdbx_strand_id
1 'polypeptide(L)'
;MALKATIHKAQLQIADMDRHVYGDHNLTLACHPSETEERLMIRVLAFALNVTADDLNGRLEFTKGLSDVDEPDLLQLDLTGEVQHWIDLGQPDDRRLMKAHGRARRVSVYSFASSTPVWW
;
A
#
# COMPACT_ATOMS: atom_id res chain seq x y z
N MET A 1 18.31 12.36 16.82
CA MET A 1 18.65 11.23 15.93
C MET A 1 17.35 10.56 15.53
N ALA A 2 17.08 10.38 14.24
CA ALA A 2 15.89 9.64 13.80
C ALA A 2 16.02 8.17 14.21
N LEU A 3 14.99 7.62 14.83
CA LEU A 3 14.93 6.20 15.16
C LEU A 3 15.03 5.37 13.87
N LYS A 4 15.87 4.33 13.88
CA LYS A 4 16.04 3.45 12.70
C LYS A 4 14.78 2.62 12.49
N ALA A 5 14.38 2.47 11.22
CA ALA A 5 13.32 1.54 10.85
C ALA A 5 13.76 0.08 11.11
N THR A 6 12.80 -0.76 11.49
CA THR A 6 12.98 -2.22 11.59
C THR A 6 12.69 -2.83 10.23
N ILE A 7 13.56 -3.73 9.74
CA ILE A 7 13.35 -4.41 8.46
C ILE A 7 12.69 -5.76 8.69
N HIS A 8 11.51 -5.97 8.11
CA HIS A 8 10.83 -7.26 8.06
C HIS A 8 10.98 -7.88 6.68
N LYS A 9 11.11 -9.20 6.63
CA LYS A 9 11.05 -9.98 5.39
C LYS A 9 9.86 -10.92 5.46
N ALA A 10 9.08 -10.98 4.39
CA ALA A 10 7.94 -11.88 4.29
C ALA A 10 7.97 -12.59 2.94
N GLN A 11 7.71 -13.90 2.95
CA GLN A 11 7.46 -14.67 1.73
C GLN A 11 5.96 -14.86 1.63
N LEU A 12 5.37 -14.34 0.56
CA LEU A 12 3.93 -14.37 0.34
C LEU A 12 3.63 -15.18 -0.92
N GLN A 13 2.94 -16.31 -0.73
CA GLN A 13 2.43 -17.12 -1.84
C GLN A 13 0.95 -16.77 -2.03
N ILE A 14 0.59 -16.31 -3.22
CA ILE A 14 -0.77 -15.89 -3.56
C ILE A 14 -1.36 -16.90 -4.54
N ALA A 15 -2.58 -17.34 -4.22
CA ALA A 15 -3.44 -18.10 -5.12
C ALA A 15 -4.83 -17.46 -5.07
N ASP A 16 -5.03 -16.41 -5.85
CA ASP A 16 -6.28 -15.66 -5.96
C ASP A 16 -7.06 -16.17 -7.18
N MET A 17 -8.10 -16.96 -6.92
CA MET A 17 -8.92 -17.56 -7.97
C MET A 17 -9.87 -16.56 -8.62
N ASP A 18 -10.26 -15.50 -7.91
CA ASP A 18 -11.22 -14.51 -8.41
C ASP A 18 -10.56 -13.59 -9.45
N ARG A 19 -9.31 -13.22 -9.22
CA ARG A 19 -8.50 -12.39 -10.14
C ARG A 19 -7.58 -13.21 -11.05
N HIS A 20 -7.52 -14.52 -10.86
CA HIS A 20 -6.55 -15.41 -11.50
C HIS A 20 -5.08 -14.97 -11.29
N VAL A 21 -4.76 -14.48 -10.09
CA VAL A 21 -3.40 -14.04 -9.71
C VAL A 21 -2.74 -15.16 -8.92
N TYR A 22 -1.63 -15.68 -9.46
CA TYR A 22 -0.82 -16.71 -8.81
C TYR A 22 0.63 -16.28 -8.81
N GLY A 23 1.29 -16.33 -7.67
CA GLY A 23 2.68 -15.89 -7.59
C GLY A 23 3.31 -16.00 -6.22
N ASP A 24 4.64 -16.06 -6.22
CA ASP A 24 5.48 -15.99 -5.05
C ASP A 24 6.13 -14.60 -4.96
N HIS A 25 5.89 -13.88 -3.87
CA HIS A 25 6.38 -12.53 -3.64
C HIS A 25 7.30 -12.49 -2.42
N ASN A 26 8.57 -12.14 -2.63
CA ASN A 26 9.53 -11.91 -1.56
C ASN A 26 9.52 -10.42 -1.17
N LEU A 27 8.86 -10.09 -0.07
CA LEU A 27 8.69 -8.72 0.40
C LEU A 27 9.80 -8.32 1.37
N THR A 28 10.34 -7.12 1.20
CA THR A 28 11.22 -6.46 2.18
C THR A 28 10.57 -5.17 2.62
N LEU A 29 10.22 -5.08 3.90
CA LEU A 29 9.38 -4.02 4.44
C LEU A 29 10.18 -3.23 5.48
N ALA A 30 10.34 -1.94 5.24
CA ALA A 30 10.75 -1.01 6.30
C ALA A 30 9.53 -0.69 7.17
N CYS A 31 9.65 -0.96 8.46
CA CYS A 31 8.67 -0.62 9.50
C CYS A 31 9.15 0.63 10.22
N HIS A 32 8.41 1.74 10.08
CA HIS A 32 8.74 2.99 10.75
C HIS A 32 8.54 2.82 12.28
N PRO A 33 9.33 3.48 13.15
CA PRO A 33 9.17 3.37 14.61
C PRO A 33 7.76 3.70 15.15
N SER A 34 7.01 4.54 14.44
CA SER A 34 5.60 4.86 14.75
C SER A 34 4.58 3.95 14.07
N GLU A 35 5.02 3.00 13.24
CA GLU A 35 4.17 2.02 12.59
C GLU A 35 3.93 0.84 13.53
N THR A 36 2.67 0.48 13.73
CA THR A 36 2.29 -0.70 14.52
C THR A 36 2.43 -1.97 13.68
N GLU A 37 2.62 -3.10 14.34
CA GLU A 37 2.64 -4.41 13.67
C GLU A 37 1.32 -4.70 12.92
N GLU A 38 0.19 -4.30 13.51
CA GLU A 38 -1.12 -4.39 12.85
C GLU A 38 -1.13 -3.61 11.52
N ARG A 39 -0.69 -2.35 11.53
CA ARG A 39 -0.62 -1.53 10.31
C ARG A 39 0.33 -2.12 9.27
N LEU A 40 1.49 -2.63 9.70
CA LEU A 40 2.43 -3.33 8.81
C LEU A 40 1.76 -4.52 8.13
N MET A 41 0.99 -5.32 8.88
CA MET A 41 0.25 -6.46 8.34
C MET A 41 -0.88 -6.03 7.40
N ILE A 42 -1.55 -4.91 7.68
CA ILE A 42 -2.53 -4.33 6.74
C ILE A 42 -1.85 -3.91 5.44
N ARG A 43 -0.60 -3.41 5.45
CA ARG A 43 0.13 -3.13 4.19
C ARG A 43 0.37 -4.40 3.39
N VAL A 44 0.78 -5.48 4.06
CA VAL A 44 0.96 -6.79 3.41
C VAL A 44 -0.35 -7.31 2.82
N LEU A 45 -1.46 -7.17 3.56
CA LEU A 45 -2.78 -7.54 3.09
C LEU A 45 -3.20 -6.69 1.88
N ALA A 46 -3.01 -5.37 1.94
CA ALA A 46 -3.31 -4.46 0.84
C ALA A 46 -2.48 -4.80 -0.41
N PHE A 47 -1.21 -5.18 -0.26
CA PHE A 47 -0.40 -5.71 -1.36
C PHE A 47 -1.03 -6.98 -1.94
N ALA A 48 -1.32 -7.97 -1.11
CA ALA A 48 -1.89 -9.25 -1.55
C ALA A 48 -3.20 -9.07 -2.34
N LEU A 49 -4.06 -8.16 -1.88
CA LEU A 49 -5.35 -7.87 -2.49
C LEU A 49 -5.28 -7.05 -3.79
N ASN A 50 -4.13 -6.43 -4.11
CA ASN A 50 -4.03 -5.54 -5.27
C ASN A 50 -2.89 -5.86 -6.24
N VAL A 51 -1.94 -6.71 -5.88
CA VAL A 51 -0.90 -7.15 -6.82
C VAL A 51 -1.53 -7.81 -8.03
N THR A 52 -1.00 -7.50 -9.22
CA THR A 52 -1.48 -7.97 -10.51
C THR A 52 -0.77 -9.25 -10.93
N ALA A 53 -1.35 -9.99 -11.88
CA ALA A 53 -0.77 -11.24 -12.40
C ALA A 53 0.52 -11.01 -13.21
N ASP A 54 0.67 -9.81 -13.78
CA ASP A 54 1.83 -9.39 -14.55
C ASP A 54 2.18 -7.93 -14.25
N ASP A 55 3.34 -7.51 -14.75
CA ASP A 55 3.90 -6.17 -14.55
C ASP A 55 3.76 -5.28 -15.80
N LEU A 56 2.88 -5.61 -16.76
CA LEU A 56 2.75 -4.87 -18.02
C LEU A 56 2.30 -3.42 -17.81
N ASN A 57 1.50 -3.18 -16.77
CA ASN A 57 1.11 -1.85 -16.30
C ASN A 57 1.92 -1.39 -15.08
N GLY A 58 3.12 -1.95 -14.93
CA GLY A 58 4.06 -1.69 -13.84
C GLY A 58 3.72 -2.40 -12.53
N ARG A 59 4.64 -2.28 -11.58
CA ARG A 59 4.63 -3.04 -10.32
C ARG A 59 3.93 -2.26 -9.21
N LEU A 60 3.21 -3.00 -8.36
CA LEU A 60 2.78 -2.48 -7.07
C LEU A 60 3.97 -2.52 -6.10
N GLU A 61 4.34 -1.38 -5.54
CA GLU A 61 5.49 -1.24 -4.63
C GLU A 61 5.08 -0.63 -3.30
N PHE A 62 5.81 -0.99 -2.24
CA PHE A 62 5.71 -0.31 -0.95
C PHE A 62 6.50 0.99 -1.00
N THR A 63 5.90 2.06 -0.52
CA THR A 63 6.48 3.41 -0.49
C THR A 63 6.85 3.80 0.95
N LYS A 64 7.33 5.02 1.14
CA LYS A 64 7.75 5.50 2.47
C LYS A 64 6.57 5.74 3.43
N GLY A 65 5.34 5.85 2.91
CA GLY A 65 4.10 5.89 3.70
C GLY A 65 4.17 6.88 4.86
N LEU A 66 4.06 6.38 6.09
CA LEU A 66 4.14 7.20 7.32
C LEU A 66 5.41 8.07 7.44
N SER A 67 6.47 7.74 6.71
CA SER A 67 7.72 8.51 6.72
C SER A 67 7.72 9.67 5.72
N ASP A 68 6.77 9.70 4.77
CA ASP A 68 6.64 10.75 3.75
C ASP A 68 5.17 11.02 3.43
N VAL A 69 4.66 12.18 3.87
CA VAL A 69 3.27 12.57 3.68
C VAL A 69 2.88 12.76 2.20
N ASP A 70 3.85 12.87 1.31
CA ASP A 70 3.62 13.01 -0.12
C ASP A 70 3.49 11.68 -0.86
N GLU A 71 3.86 10.56 -0.24
CA GLU A 71 3.74 9.22 -0.79
C GLU A 71 2.54 8.46 -0.16
N PRO A 72 1.87 7.56 -0.91
CA PRO A 72 0.93 6.59 -0.34
C PRO A 72 1.65 5.56 0.54
N ASP A 73 0.94 4.53 0.99
CA ASP A 73 1.54 3.33 1.57
C ASP A 73 1.97 2.31 0.52
N LEU A 74 1.19 2.18 -0.56
CA LEU A 74 1.57 1.44 -1.75
C LEU A 74 1.23 2.24 -3.00
N LEU A 75 2.06 2.10 -4.03
CA LEU A 75 1.94 2.82 -5.29
C LEU A 75 2.19 1.86 -6.45
N GLN A 76 1.37 1.93 -7.49
CA GLN A 76 1.66 1.32 -8.79
C GLN A 76 1.91 2.43 -9.79
N LEU A 77 3.13 2.48 -10.32
CA LEU A 77 3.50 3.32 -11.45
C LEU A 77 3.59 2.45 -12.69
N ASP A 78 3.06 2.92 -13.81
CA ASP A 78 3.31 2.24 -15.09
C ASP A 78 4.71 2.53 -15.63
N LEU A 79 5.02 1.94 -16.79
CA LEU A 79 6.32 2.07 -17.44
C LEU A 79 6.62 3.50 -17.95
N THR A 80 5.64 4.39 -17.97
CA THR A 80 5.79 5.82 -18.31
C THR A 80 5.92 6.71 -17.07
N GLY A 81 5.68 6.15 -15.88
CA GLY A 81 5.67 6.88 -14.62
C GLY A 81 4.32 7.46 -14.24
N GLU A 82 3.23 7.17 -14.97
CA GLU A 82 1.88 7.55 -14.54
C GLU A 82 1.45 6.68 -13.35
N VAL A 83 0.76 7.30 -12.37
CA VAL A 83 0.23 6.57 -11.23
C VAL A 83 -1.04 5.81 -11.62
N GLN A 84 -0.94 4.49 -11.66
CA GLN A 84 -2.06 3.60 -11.92
C GLN A 84 -2.88 3.35 -10.66
N HIS A 85 -2.24 3.09 -9.52
CA HIS A 85 -2.93 2.79 -8.27
C HIS A 85 -2.24 3.46 -7.08
N TRP A 86 -3.02 4.26 -6.35
CA TRP A 86 -2.64 4.87 -5.08
C TRP A 86 -3.38 4.17 -3.93
N ILE A 87 -2.65 3.63 -2.96
CA ILE A 87 -3.24 2.90 -1.83
C ILE A 87 -2.81 3.52 -0.51
N ASP A 88 -3.79 4.02 0.24
CA ASP A 88 -3.59 4.57 1.59
C ASP A 88 -4.18 3.65 2.65
N LEU A 89 -3.54 3.60 3.81
CA LEU A 89 -4.03 2.88 4.98
C LEU A 89 -4.49 3.85 6.08
N GLY A 90 -5.53 3.44 6.81
CA GLY A 90 -6.07 4.16 7.94
C GLY A 90 -7.26 5.04 7.54
N GLN A 91 -7.23 6.29 8.00
CA GLN A 91 -8.35 7.24 7.91
C GLN A 91 -7.83 8.56 7.33
N PRO A 92 -7.50 8.61 6.02
CA PRO A 92 -7.01 9.82 5.37
C PRO A 92 -8.07 10.93 5.42
N ASP A 93 -7.63 12.18 5.53
CA ASP A 93 -8.51 13.34 5.47
C ASP A 93 -8.91 13.68 4.02
N ASP A 94 -9.92 14.54 3.87
CA ASP A 94 -10.44 14.96 2.56
C ASP A 94 -9.36 15.57 1.67
N ARG A 95 -8.41 16.30 2.28
CA ARG A 95 -7.32 16.94 1.56
C ARG A 95 -6.38 15.92 0.94
N ARG A 96 -6.04 14.85 1.66
CA ARG A 96 -5.24 13.73 1.16
C ARG A 96 -5.98 12.97 0.08
N LEU A 97 -7.27 12.69 0.26
CA LEU A 97 -8.09 12.01 -0.75
C LEU A 97 -8.19 12.82 -2.05
N MET A 98 -8.44 14.14 -1.96
CA MET A 98 -8.51 15.02 -3.12
C MET A 98 -7.17 15.06 -3.89
N LYS A 99 -6.05 15.08 -3.17
CA LYS A 99 -4.71 15.01 -3.77
C LYS A 99 -4.45 13.67 -4.46
N ALA A 100 -4.79 12.55 -3.82
CA ALA A 100 -4.62 11.22 -4.39
C ALA A 100 -5.47 11.04 -5.66
N HIS A 101 -6.74 11.45 -5.61
CA HIS A 101 -7.65 11.38 -6.74
C HIS A 101 -7.14 12.16 -7.97
N GLY A 102 -6.56 13.34 -7.76
CA GLY A 102 -5.99 14.13 -8.86
C GLY A 102 -4.70 13.56 -9.47
N ARG A 103 -4.10 12.53 -8.86
CA ARG A 103 -2.79 11.98 -9.26
C ARG A 103 -2.87 10.57 -9.82
N ALA A 104 -3.89 9.79 -9.48
CA ALA A 104 -3.95 8.35 -9.76
C ALA A 104 -5.18 7.94 -10.55
N ARG A 105 -5.04 6.90 -11.39
CA ARG A 105 -6.19 6.28 -12.10
C ARG A 105 -7.15 5.57 -11.14
N ARG A 106 -6.61 4.98 -10.08
CA ARG A 106 -7.36 4.32 -9.01
C ARG A 106 -6.83 4.74 -7.66
N VAL A 107 -7.73 5.02 -6.73
CA VAL A 107 -7.42 5.23 -5.31
C VAL A 107 -8.11 4.14 -4.50
N SER A 108 -7.43 3.57 -3.51
CA SER A 108 -8.04 2.64 -2.56
C SER A 108 -7.59 2.98 -1.14
N VAL A 109 -8.51 2.85 -0.19
CA VAL A 109 -8.26 3.15 1.22
C VAL A 109 -8.61 1.93 2.05
N TYR A 110 -7.64 1.45 2.83
CA TYR A 110 -7.82 0.36 3.78
C TYR A 110 -7.92 0.92 5.18
N SER A 111 -9.15 1.15 5.63
CA SER A 111 -9.44 1.58 7.00
C SER A 111 -9.63 0.37 7.91
N PHE A 112 -8.98 0.37 9.08
CA PHE A 112 -8.91 -0.82 9.96
C PHE A 112 -9.06 -0.50 11.45
N ALA A 113 -9.42 0.74 11.81
CA ALA A 113 -9.59 1.12 13.21
C ALA A 113 -11.06 1.01 13.65
N SER A 114 -11.30 0.85 14.95
CA SER A 114 -12.66 0.85 15.50
C SER A 114 -13.44 2.15 15.25
N SER A 115 -12.73 3.26 15.02
CA SER A 115 -13.29 4.56 14.64
C SER A 115 -13.71 4.65 13.16
N THR A 116 -13.47 3.63 12.33
CA THR A 116 -13.79 3.66 10.90
C THR A 116 -15.24 4.04 10.59
N PRO A 117 -16.27 3.57 11.34
CA PRO A 117 -17.65 4.00 11.12
C PRO A 117 -17.92 5.49 11.39
N VAL A 118 -17.06 6.17 12.14
CA VAL A 118 -17.16 7.62 12.38
C VAL A 118 -16.45 8.41 11.28
N TRP A 119 -15.39 7.83 10.72
CA TRP A 119 -14.64 8.42 9.60
C TRP A 119 -15.39 8.31 8.26
N TRP A 120 -16.17 7.24 8.06
CA TRP A 120 -16.96 6.99 6.85
C TRP A 120 -18.29 7.76 6.83
#